data_AF-A0A9P9PEB1-F1
#
_entry.id   AF-A0A9P9PEB1-F1
#
_cell.length_a   1.000
_cell.length_b   1.000
_cell.length_c   1.000
_cell.angle_alpha   90.00
_cell.angle_beta   90.00
_cell.angle_gamma   90.00
#
_symmetry.space_group_name_H-M   'P 1'
#
loop_
_entity.id
_entity.type
_entity.pdbx_description
1 polymer ?
#
loop_
_entity_poly.entity_id
_entity_poly.type
_entity_poly.pdbx_seq_one_letter_code
_entity_poly.pdbx_strand_id
1 'polypeptide(L)'
;MYQDPFRFLDLPAELRLWVYESIEIPTTWYTLDRIESALNEWHWPVPPKAQVYESRITLIRPHCPLEILCTSRLVNKEAGPILKRKMKHCRLQPIPYLVDYNAAWALVSPTSPLRSCLDIADDRSSELRRGIGRSFVRLCRSCLVRTPMDQDDAPGPQVIEITISHKSGVVYGREVLDLMLWLGWLEDLAPTRLVIIYKTPLPKSQHNSRFSMQTTEAIVDSVLQNFPRDTEMHDDTEVDDPGNPKRGVFIRPLDEKAFEGHEKGLERY
;
A
#
# COMPACT_ATOMS: atom_id res chain seq x y z
N MET A 1 29.53 10.13 -44.64
CA MET A 1 28.15 10.60 -44.41
C MET A 1 28.02 10.90 -42.93
N TYR A 2 27.84 12.17 -42.56
CA TYR A 2 27.50 12.52 -41.18
C TYR A 2 25.98 12.31 -41.03
N GLN A 3 25.59 11.39 -40.14
CA GLN A 3 24.20 11.28 -39.72
C GLN A 3 23.95 12.40 -38.71
N ASP A 4 23.12 13.36 -39.10
CA ASP A 4 22.63 14.36 -38.15
C ASP A 4 21.85 13.64 -37.03
N PRO A 5 21.99 14.09 -35.78
CA PRO A 5 21.27 13.49 -34.66
C PRO A 5 19.77 13.69 -34.84
N PHE A 6 19.01 12.64 -34.57
CA PHE A 6 17.55 12.69 -34.57
C PHE A 6 17.03 13.76 -33.61
N ARG A 7 16.12 14.61 -34.10
CA ARG A 7 15.49 15.67 -33.33
C ARG A 7 14.02 15.35 -33.11
N PHE A 8 13.67 15.02 -31.86
CA PHE A 8 12.31 14.67 -31.50
C PHE A 8 11.27 15.76 -31.84
N LEU A 9 11.65 17.03 -31.74
CA LEU A 9 10.76 18.16 -32.05
C LEU A 9 10.51 18.35 -33.55
N ASP A 10 11.30 17.71 -34.42
CA ASP A 10 11.10 17.76 -35.87
C ASP A 10 10.06 16.74 -36.34
N LEU A 11 9.63 15.80 -35.46
CA LEU A 11 8.51 14.91 -35.75
C LEU A 11 7.19 15.69 -35.92
N PRO A 12 6.24 15.21 -36.73
CA PRO A 12 4.85 15.65 -36.66
C PRO A 12 4.27 15.52 -35.24
N ALA A 13 3.33 16.39 -34.89
CA ALA A 13 2.73 16.42 -33.55
C ALA A 13 2.08 15.09 -33.18
N GLU A 14 1.46 14.42 -34.16
CA GLU A 14 0.79 13.13 -34.00
C GLU A 14 1.75 12.05 -33.50
N LEU A 15 2.97 12.01 -34.06
CA LEU A 15 4.00 11.05 -33.64
C LEU A 15 4.56 11.39 -32.24
N ARG A 16 4.70 12.68 -31.90
CA ARG A 16 5.11 13.08 -30.55
C ARG A 16 4.06 12.69 -29.52
N LEU A 17 2.79 12.88 -29.83
CA LEU A 17 1.67 12.46 -28.97
C LEU A 17 1.70 10.95 -28.73
N TRP A 18 1.96 10.14 -29.75
CA TRP A 18 2.13 8.68 -29.59
C TRP A 18 3.28 8.33 -28.65
N VAL A 19 4.41 9.04 -28.75
CA VAL A 19 5.53 8.86 -27.81
C VAL A 19 5.11 9.24 -26.39
N TYR A 20 4.33 10.31 -26.20
CA TYR A 20 3.83 10.66 -24.87
C TYR A 20 2.84 9.64 -24.32
N GLU A 21 2.01 9.05 -25.19
CA GLU A 21 1.11 7.95 -24.82
C GLU A 21 1.85 6.66 -24.49
N SER A 22 3.05 6.44 -25.02
CA SER A 22 3.89 5.29 -24.62
C SER A 22 4.75 5.54 -23.38
N ILE A 23 4.80 6.76 -22.82
CA ILE A 23 5.54 7.01 -21.57
C ILE A 23 4.89 6.22 -20.44
N GLU A 24 5.60 5.24 -19.90
CA GLU A 24 5.21 4.55 -18.69
C GLU A 24 5.26 5.51 -17.51
N ILE A 25 4.29 5.38 -16.59
CA ILE A 25 4.33 6.14 -15.33
C ILE A 25 5.22 5.34 -14.39
N PRO A 26 6.44 5.80 -14.10
CA PRO A 26 7.34 5.05 -13.24
C PRO A 26 6.80 5.01 -11.81
N THR A 27 7.14 3.96 -11.09
CA THR A 27 6.78 3.79 -9.69
C THR A 27 7.99 3.88 -8.79
N THR A 28 7.81 4.60 -7.69
CA THR A 28 8.82 4.80 -6.66
C THR A 28 8.49 3.95 -5.45
N TRP A 29 9.55 3.36 -4.90
CA TRP A 29 9.50 2.50 -3.73
C TRP A 29 10.07 3.26 -2.55
N TYR A 30 9.19 3.74 -1.69
CA TYR A 30 9.61 4.41 -0.46
C TYR A 30 9.70 3.38 0.64
N THR A 31 10.92 3.07 1.06
CA THR A 31 11.16 2.10 2.11
C THR A 31 11.55 2.82 3.39
N LEU A 32 10.91 2.44 4.49
CA LEU A 32 11.34 2.78 5.84
C LEU A 32 11.74 1.48 6.52
N ASP A 33 13.02 1.32 6.82
CA ASP A 33 13.46 0.19 7.63
C ASP A 33 13.39 0.49 9.14
N ARG A 34 13.49 -0.57 9.95
CA ARG A 34 13.45 -0.44 11.41
C ARG A 34 14.57 0.45 11.97
N ILE A 35 15.78 0.39 11.42
CA ILE A 35 16.95 1.15 11.90
C ILE A 35 16.75 2.65 11.66
N GLU A 36 16.29 3.01 10.46
CA GLU A 36 15.96 4.36 10.03
C GLU A 36 14.79 4.95 10.82
N SER A 37 13.78 4.12 11.12
CA SER A 37 12.62 4.53 11.92
C SER A 37 12.99 4.98 13.34
N ALA A 38 14.07 4.40 13.89
CA ALA A 38 14.50 4.60 15.27
C ALA A 38 13.43 4.30 16.32
N LEU A 39 12.46 3.45 15.98
CA LEU A 39 11.46 2.98 16.92
C LEU A 39 12.08 1.96 17.88
N ASN A 40 11.58 1.97 19.11
CA ASN A 40 11.92 0.96 20.10
C ASN A 40 11.25 -0.39 19.74
N GLU A 41 11.64 -1.45 20.44
CA GLU A 41 11.15 -2.81 20.17
C GLU A 41 9.66 -3.00 20.49
N TRP A 42 9.07 -2.09 21.29
CA TRP A 42 7.65 -2.11 21.61
C TRP A 42 6.79 -1.70 20.41
N HIS A 43 7.25 -0.70 19.65
CA HIS A 43 6.55 -0.21 18.47
C HIS A 43 6.94 -0.96 17.19
N TRP A 44 8.18 -1.43 17.11
CA TRP A 44 8.68 -2.20 15.96
C TRP A 44 9.51 -3.39 16.47
N PRO A 45 8.89 -4.56 16.67
CA PRO A 45 9.54 -5.71 17.27
C PRO A 45 10.69 -6.24 16.41
N VAL A 46 11.67 -6.88 17.07
CA VAL A 46 12.79 -7.51 16.39
C VAL A 46 12.31 -8.80 15.74
N PRO A 47 12.44 -8.99 14.40
CA PRO A 47 12.24 -10.30 13.82
C PRO A 47 13.20 -11.30 14.47
N PRO A 48 12.76 -12.53 14.78
CA PRO A 48 13.68 -13.59 15.18
C PRO A 48 14.82 -13.72 14.16
N LYS A 49 16.07 -13.81 14.65
CA LYS A 49 17.31 -13.79 13.82
C LYS A 49 17.32 -14.78 12.66
N ALA A 50 16.52 -15.84 12.72
CA ALA A 50 16.42 -16.87 11.70
C ALA A 50 15.53 -16.47 10.49
N GLN A 51 14.86 -15.31 10.50
CA GLN A 51 13.66 -15.11 9.69
C GLN A 51 13.73 -13.91 8.74
N VAL A 52 14.13 -12.73 9.22
CA VAL A 52 14.23 -11.52 8.38
C VAL A 52 15.39 -10.66 8.90
N TYR A 53 16.41 -10.45 8.07
CA TYR A 53 17.54 -9.58 8.45
C TYR A 53 17.15 -8.09 8.49
N GLU A 54 16.16 -7.68 7.69
CA GLU A 54 15.75 -6.29 7.52
C GLU A 54 14.23 -6.19 7.44
N SER A 55 13.60 -5.85 8.58
CA SER A 55 12.17 -5.55 8.62
C SER A 55 11.90 -4.13 8.11
N ARG A 56 10.90 -3.98 7.23
CA ARG A 56 10.66 -2.73 6.51
C ARG A 56 9.21 -2.52 6.11
N ILE A 57 8.82 -1.25 6.03
CA ILE A 57 7.57 -0.80 5.42
C ILE A 57 7.92 -0.21 4.06
N THR A 58 7.33 -0.72 3.00
CA THR A 58 7.51 -0.19 1.64
C THR A 58 6.19 0.36 1.14
N LEU A 59 6.13 1.67 0.91
CA LEU A 59 5.05 2.36 0.19
C LEU A 59 5.40 2.38 -1.30
N ILE A 60 4.52 1.82 -2.13
CA ILE A 60 4.69 1.75 -3.58
C ILE A 60 3.84 2.85 -4.22
N ARG A 61 4.42 3.72 -5.05
CA ARG A 61 3.64 4.82 -5.64
C ARG A 61 4.07 5.20 -7.06
N PRO A 62 3.13 5.30 -8.01
CA PRO A 62 3.38 5.93 -9.30
C PRO A 62 3.74 7.41 -9.12
N HIS A 63 4.80 7.85 -9.80
CA HIS A 63 5.23 9.25 -9.81
C HIS A 63 5.12 9.84 -11.22
N CYS A 64 4.71 11.10 -11.28
CA CYS A 64 4.64 11.82 -12.54
C CYS A 64 6.09 12.10 -13.02
N PRO A 65 6.45 11.76 -14.27
CA PRO A 65 7.75 12.11 -14.83
C PRO A 65 7.80 13.60 -15.17
N LEU A 66 7.94 14.44 -14.13
CA LEU A 66 7.92 15.90 -14.24
C LEU A 66 9.06 16.42 -15.11
N GLU A 67 10.14 15.66 -15.24
CA GLU A 67 11.31 15.99 -16.05
C GLU A 67 10.91 16.30 -17.50
N ILE A 68 9.98 15.54 -18.06
CA ILE A 68 9.50 15.70 -19.43
C ILE A 68 8.78 17.03 -19.60
N LEU A 69 7.95 17.40 -18.62
CA LEU A 69 7.20 18.66 -18.60
C LEU A 69 8.10 19.89 -18.43
N CYS A 70 9.31 19.70 -17.92
CA CYS A 70 10.31 20.75 -17.72
C CYS A 70 11.21 21.00 -18.95
N THR A 71 11.14 20.18 -20.00
CA THR A 71 12.05 20.28 -21.16
C THR A 71 11.78 21.51 -22.04
N SER A 72 10.53 21.73 -22.46
CA SER A 72 10.13 22.89 -23.27
C SER A 72 8.64 23.20 -23.12
N ARG A 73 8.24 24.43 -23.49
CA ARG A 73 6.83 24.86 -23.48
C ARG A 73 5.95 24.02 -24.42
N LEU A 74 6.49 23.62 -25.58
CA LEU A 74 5.76 22.80 -26.54
C LEU A 74 5.48 21.40 -25.97
N VAL A 75 6.52 20.75 -25.45
CA VAL A 75 6.40 19.42 -24.82
C VAL A 75 5.43 19.47 -23.65
N ASN A 76 5.50 20.49 -22.80
CA ASN A 76 4.57 20.65 -21.68
C ASN A 76 3.11 20.77 -22.16
N LYS A 77 2.86 21.60 -23.18
CA LYS A 77 1.52 21.79 -23.75
C LYS A 77 0.95 20.49 -24.34
N GLU A 78 1.77 19.69 -25.02
CA GLU A 78 1.34 18.45 -25.67
C GLU A 78 1.24 17.27 -24.68
N ALA A 79 2.27 17.05 -23.86
CA ALA A 79 2.33 15.92 -22.93
C ALA A 79 1.51 16.14 -21.65
N GLY A 80 1.30 17.39 -21.22
CA GLY A 80 0.62 17.76 -19.98
C GLY A 80 -0.76 17.11 -19.81
N PRO A 81 -1.69 17.23 -20.78
CA PRO A 81 -3.00 16.57 -20.70
C PRO A 81 -2.92 15.04 -20.64
N ILE A 82 -1.99 14.42 -21.38
CA ILE A 82 -1.79 12.96 -21.40
C ILE A 82 -1.29 12.47 -20.04
N LEU A 83 -0.25 13.10 -19.49
CA LEU A 83 0.30 12.75 -18.18
C LEU A 83 -0.71 13.06 -17.07
N LYS A 84 -1.47 14.16 -17.16
CA LYS A 84 -2.56 14.46 -16.21
C LYS A 84 -3.62 13.36 -16.20
N ARG A 85 -4.05 12.89 -17.37
CA ARG A 85 -5.01 11.76 -17.50
C ARG A 85 -4.45 10.48 -16.89
N LYS A 86 -3.22 10.10 -17.23
CA LYS A 86 -2.55 8.92 -16.65
C LYS A 86 -2.41 9.04 -15.13
N MET A 87 -1.99 10.20 -14.61
CA MET A 87 -1.89 10.44 -13.18
C MET A 87 -3.24 10.44 -12.47
N LYS A 88 -4.33 10.90 -13.11
CA LYS A 88 -5.70 10.77 -12.56
C LYS A 88 -6.03 9.29 -12.39
N HIS A 89 -5.75 8.45 -13.39
CA HIS A 89 -5.93 7.00 -13.28
C HIS A 89 -5.10 6.40 -12.13
N CYS A 90 -3.80 6.71 -12.04
CA CYS A 90 -2.93 6.26 -10.96
C CYS A 90 -3.36 6.71 -9.55
N ARG A 91 -4.15 7.78 -9.43
CA ARG A 91 -4.72 8.24 -8.15
C ARG A 91 -5.95 7.44 -7.72
N LEU A 92 -6.66 6.84 -8.67
CA LEU A 92 -7.80 5.96 -8.39
C LEU A 92 -7.36 4.55 -8.02
N GLN A 93 -6.12 4.17 -8.35
CA GLN A 93 -5.53 2.90 -7.94
C GLN A 93 -5.32 2.86 -6.42
N PRO A 94 -5.46 1.68 -5.79
CA PRO A 94 -5.15 1.50 -4.38
C PRO A 94 -3.72 1.94 -4.04
N ILE A 95 -3.50 2.37 -2.80
CA ILE A 95 -2.15 2.63 -2.26
C ILE A 95 -1.61 1.31 -1.72
N PRO A 96 -0.61 0.70 -2.37
CA PRO A 96 0.00 -0.54 -1.91
C PRO A 96 1.08 -0.26 -0.86
N TYR A 97 0.95 -0.93 0.27
CA TYR A 97 1.99 -1.12 1.26
C TYR A 97 2.46 -2.57 1.22
N LEU A 98 3.75 -2.77 1.07
CA LEU A 98 4.40 -4.06 1.27
C LEU A 98 5.09 -4.04 2.62
N VAL A 99 4.69 -4.95 3.50
CA VAL A 99 5.20 -5.05 4.87
C VAL A 99 5.52 -6.49 5.20
N ASP A 100 6.49 -6.71 6.08
CA ASP A 100 6.55 -7.94 6.85
C ASP A 100 5.68 -7.80 8.12
N TYR A 101 5.51 -8.90 8.85
CA TYR A 101 4.72 -8.91 10.08
C TYR A 101 5.16 -7.83 11.12
N ASN A 102 6.46 -7.70 11.39
CA ASN A 102 6.94 -6.78 12.42
C ASN A 102 6.75 -5.32 11.98
N ALA A 103 6.94 -5.05 10.70
CA ALA A 103 6.66 -3.76 10.08
C ALA A 103 5.16 -3.42 10.11
N ALA A 104 4.29 -4.41 9.91
CA ALA A 104 2.86 -4.24 10.00
C ALA A 104 2.41 -3.92 11.44
N TRP A 105 3.01 -4.55 12.46
CA TRP A 105 2.80 -4.18 13.86
C TRP A 105 3.09 -2.69 14.10
N ALA A 106 4.15 -2.16 13.49
CA ALA A 106 4.49 -0.76 13.60
C ALA A 106 3.43 0.16 12.96
N LEU A 107 2.69 -0.27 11.94
CA LEU A 107 1.60 0.53 11.36
C LEU A 107 0.32 0.53 12.22
N VAL A 108 0.10 -0.50 13.04
CA VAL A 108 -1.20 -0.70 13.70
C VAL A 108 -1.16 -0.54 15.22
N SER A 109 0.01 -0.72 15.81
CA SER A 109 0.18 -0.70 17.26
C SER A 109 -0.35 0.61 17.84
N PRO A 110 -1.20 0.58 18.89
CA PRO A 110 -1.95 1.75 19.33
C PRO A 110 -1.14 2.98 19.67
N THR A 111 0.09 2.75 20.15
CA THR A 111 1.04 3.80 20.56
C THR A 111 2.09 4.08 19.51
N SER A 112 2.04 3.41 18.35
CA SER A 112 3.02 3.62 17.31
C SER A 112 2.76 4.93 16.56
N PRO A 113 3.77 5.79 16.42
CA PRO A 113 3.65 7.03 15.64
C PRO A 113 3.43 6.79 14.13
N LEU A 114 3.62 5.55 13.63
CA LEU A 114 3.41 5.20 12.23
C LEU A 114 1.94 4.88 11.89
N ARG A 115 1.01 4.89 12.86
CA ARG A 115 -0.44 4.78 12.59
C ARG A 115 -0.96 5.86 11.65
N SER A 116 -0.35 7.03 11.72
CA SER A 116 -0.63 8.16 10.84
C SER A 116 -0.37 7.87 9.35
N CYS A 117 0.38 6.82 9.02
CA CYS A 117 0.53 6.34 7.64
C CYS A 117 -0.77 5.73 7.08
N LEU A 118 -1.74 5.38 7.93
CA LEU A 118 -3.04 4.82 7.55
C LEU A 118 -4.20 5.83 7.73
N ASP A 119 -3.88 7.12 7.85
CA ASP A 119 -4.83 8.21 8.16
C ASP A 119 -5.56 8.07 9.50
N ILE A 120 -5.04 7.25 10.41
CA ILE A 120 -5.60 7.11 11.75
C ILE A 120 -5.09 8.29 12.59
N ALA A 121 -6.02 9.04 13.18
CA ALA A 121 -5.68 10.12 14.10
C ALA A 121 -4.85 9.57 15.26
N ASP A 122 -3.64 10.10 15.42
CA ASP A 122 -2.80 9.82 16.57
C ASP A 122 -2.83 11.05 17.48
N ASP A 123 -3.56 10.95 18.59
CA ASP A 123 -3.62 12.00 19.62
C ASP A 123 -2.23 12.30 20.23
N ARG A 124 -1.21 11.46 19.95
CA ARG A 124 0.14 11.56 20.51
C ARG A 124 1.22 11.81 19.46
N SER A 125 0.88 12.43 18.33
CA SER A 125 1.71 12.60 17.11
C SER A 125 3.11 13.27 17.23
N SER A 126 3.71 13.40 18.41
CA SER A 126 4.97 14.13 18.64
C SER A 126 6.21 13.25 18.86
N GLU A 127 6.08 11.94 19.10
CA GLU A 127 7.21 11.13 19.60
C GLU A 127 8.18 10.57 18.54
N LEU A 128 7.94 10.73 17.24
CA LEU A 128 8.89 10.26 16.23
C LEU A 128 10.17 11.13 16.26
N ARG A 129 11.20 10.62 16.94
CA ARG A 129 12.43 11.36 17.31
C ARG A 129 13.38 11.67 16.15
N ARG A 130 13.16 11.16 14.93
CA ARG A 130 14.09 11.29 13.79
C ARG A 130 13.45 11.81 12.50
N GLY A 131 14.27 12.47 11.67
CA GLY A 131 13.85 13.12 10.42
C GLY A 131 13.33 12.17 9.34
N ILE A 132 13.97 11.01 9.13
CA ILE A 132 13.59 10.08 8.05
C ILE A 132 12.19 9.52 8.26
N GLY A 133 11.90 8.95 9.43
CA GLY A 133 10.56 8.47 9.75
C GLY A 133 9.50 9.59 9.65
N ARG A 134 9.83 10.83 10.04
CA ARG A 134 8.89 11.96 9.96
C ARG A 134 8.61 12.34 8.51
N SER A 135 9.65 12.30 7.67
CA SER A 135 9.52 12.49 6.23
C SER A 135 8.69 11.38 5.59
N PHE A 136 8.86 10.13 6.00
CA PHE A 136 8.07 8.99 5.54
C PHE A 136 6.59 9.11 5.93
N VAL A 137 6.30 9.45 7.19
CA VAL A 137 4.92 9.72 7.65
C VAL A 137 4.30 10.87 6.87
N ARG A 138 5.04 11.98 6.70
CA ARG A 138 4.57 13.12 5.91
C ARG A 138 4.30 12.73 4.46
N LEU A 139 5.13 11.86 3.89
CA LEU A 139 4.93 11.32 2.55
C LEU A 139 3.64 10.49 2.49
N CYS A 140 3.47 9.51 3.40
CA CYS A 140 2.25 8.68 3.48
C CYS A 140 1.00 9.55 3.61
N ARG A 141 1.01 10.49 4.58
CA ARG A 141 -0.10 11.44 4.76
C ARG A 141 -0.32 12.28 3.51
N SER A 142 0.72 12.72 2.81
CA SER A 142 0.54 13.46 1.56
C SER A 142 -0.07 12.58 0.45
N CYS A 143 0.23 11.28 0.42
CA CYS A 143 -0.40 10.34 -0.51
C CYS A 143 -1.88 10.14 -0.19
N LEU A 144 -2.24 10.18 1.09
CA LEU A 144 -3.61 10.04 1.56
C LEU A 144 -4.43 11.33 1.32
N VAL A 145 -3.86 12.49 1.68
CA VAL A 145 -4.52 13.80 1.59
C VAL A 145 -4.55 14.36 0.16
N ARG A 146 -3.58 14.04 -0.71
CA ARG A 146 -3.51 14.59 -2.09
C ARG A 146 -4.50 13.95 -3.07
N THR A 147 -5.46 13.17 -2.60
CA THR A 147 -6.64 12.77 -3.37
C THR A 147 -7.49 14.04 -3.56
N PRO A 148 -7.42 14.72 -4.72
CA PRO A 148 -7.94 16.07 -4.83
C PRO A 148 -9.46 16.06 -4.77
N MET A 149 -10.00 17.02 -4.02
CA MET A 149 -11.20 17.76 -4.39
C MET A 149 -11.00 18.33 -5.81
N ASP A 150 -11.32 17.57 -6.85
CA ASP A 150 -11.91 18.22 -8.02
C ASP A 150 -13.26 18.75 -7.48
N GLN A 151 -13.53 20.05 -7.62
CA GLN A 151 -14.64 20.75 -6.95
C GLN A 151 -16.05 20.19 -7.25
N ASP A 152 -16.16 19.23 -8.18
CA ASP A 152 -17.42 18.61 -8.60
C ASP A 152 -17.48 17.09 -8.40
N ASP A 153 -16.38 16.40 -8.07
CA ASP A 153 -16.36 14.94 -7.87
C ASP A 153 -16.15 14.66 -6.38
N ALA A 154 -17.18 14.11 -5.72
CA ALA A 154 -17.07 13.67 -4.33
C ALA A 154 -15.86 12.71 -4.19
N PRO A 155 -14.97 12.93 -3.21
CA PRO A 155 -13.81 12.07 -3.03
C PRO A 155 -14.29 10.67 -2.66
N GLY A 156 -14.24 9.74 -3.62
CA GLY A 156 -14.41 8.33 -3.35
C GLY A 156 -13.36 7.87 -2.32
N PRO A 157 -13.71 7.02 -1.35
CA PRO A 157 -12.80 6.56 -0.33
C PRO A 157 -11.55 5.95 -0.96
N GLN A 158 -10.41 6.38 -0.45
CA GLN A 158 -9.14 5.83 -0.87
C GLN A 158 -9.07 4.36 -0.45
N VAL A 159 -8.48 3.53 -1.30
CA VAL A 159 -8.23 2.13 -0.98
C VAL A 159 -6.77 2.01 -0.58
N ILE A 160 -6.51 1.49 0.61
CA ILE A 160 -5.18 1.08 1.05
C ILE A 160 -5.10 -0.44 0.95
N GLU A 161 -4.08 -0.95 0.27
CA GLU A 161 -3.78 -2.39 0.23
C GLU A 161 -2.54 -2.65 1.07
N ILE A 162 -2.64 -3.47 2.12
CA ILE A 162 -1.50 -3.92 2.91
C ILE A 162 -1.22 -5.37 2.54
N THR A 163 -0.09 -5.59 1.86
CA THR A 163 0.42 -6.92 1.54
C THR A 163 1.39 -7.36 2.62
N ILE A 164 1.03 -8.41 3.35
CA ILE A 164 1.87 -8.99 4.40
C ILE A 164 2.71 -10.12 3.79
N SER A 165 3.97 -9.81 3.50
CA SER A 165 4.94 -10.77 2.97
C SER A 165 5.49 -11.71 4.05
N HIS A 166 5.77 -12.96 3.67
CA HIS A 166 6.52 -13.91 4.50
C HIS A 166 7.70 -14.49 3.69
N LYS A 167 8.94 -14.35 4.16
CA LYS A 167 10.12 -14.76 3.37
C LYS A 167 10.43 -16.25 3.36
N SER A 168 9.73 -17.07 4.14
CA SER A 168 9.89 -18.52 4.19
C SER A 168 8.73 -19.09 5.00
N GLY A 169 8.43 -20.40 4.88
CA GLY A 169 7.36 -21.10 5.61
C GLY A 169 7.51 -21.15 7.15
N VAL A 170 8.00 -20.07 7.74
CA VAL A 170 8.28 -19.89 9.15
C VAL A 170 7.13 -19.12 9.82
N VAL A 171 6.91 -19.56 11.04
CA VAL A 171 5.85 -19.34 12.02
C VAL A 171 5.53 -17.87 12.28
N TYR A 172 4.53 -17.32 11.60
CA TYR A 172 3.83 -16.10 12.04
C TYR A 172 2.30 -16.31 12.05
N GLY A 173 1.84 -17.55 12.25
CA GLY A 173 0.41 -17.85 12.18
C GLY A 173 -0.42 -17.00 13.14
N ARG A 174 -0.01 -16.97 14.42
CA ARG A 174 -0.73 -16.21 15.45
C ARG A 174 -0.53 -14.71 15.29
N GLU A 175 0.70 -14.32 15.01
CA GLU A 175 1.13 -12.97 14.77
C GLU A 175 0.33 -12.28 13.65
N VAL A 176 0.20 -12.96 12.50
CA VAL A 176 -0.62 -12.46 11.38
C VAL A 176 -2.09 -12.36 11.76
N LEU A 177 -2.61 -13.31 12.55
CA LEU A 177 -3.99 -13.28 13.03
C LEU A 177 -4.23 -12.13 14.00
N ASP A 178 -3.34 -11.94 14.98
CA ASP A 178 -3.39 -10.82 15.91
C ASP A 178 -3.36 -9.50 15.14
N LEU A 179 -2.46 -9.38 14.16
CA LEU A 179 -2.39 -8.22 13.26
C LEU A 179 -3.69 -8.01 12.47
N MET A 180 -4.30 -9.06 11.92
CA MET A 180 -5.59 -8.96 11.23
C MET A 180 -6.70 -8.48 12.15
N LEU A 181 -6.76 -9.01 13.39
CA LEU A 181 -7.71 -8.54 14.41
C LEU A 181 -7.50 -7.06 14.76
N TRP A 182 -6.24 -6.65 14.93
CA TRP A 182 -5.89 -5.25 15.18
C TRP A 182 -6.24 -4.34 14.00
N LEU A 183 -5.95 -4.77 12.77
CA LEU A 183 -6.35 -4.06 11.57
C LEU A 183 -7.87 -3.98 11.47
N GLY A 184 -8.59 -5.00 11.91
CA GLY A 184 -10.04 -5.00 12.00
C GLY A 184 -10.62 -3.91 12.88
N TRP A 185 -9.99 -3.63 14.02
CA TRP A 185 -10.39 -2.52 14.89
C TRP A 185 -10.18 -1.14 14.25
N LEU A 186 -9.50 -1.06 13.11
CA LEU A 186 -9.40 0.18 12.35
C LEU A 186 -10.67 0.50 11.56
N GLU A 187 -11.60 -0.44 11.39
CA GLU A 187 -12.89 -0.20 10.72
C GLU A 187 -13.62 1.00 11.31
N ASP A 188 -13.60 1.15 12.63
CA ASP A 188 -14.24 2.26 13.35
C ASP A 188 -13.42 3.55 13.35
N LEU A 189 -12.12 3.49 12.99
CA LEU A 189 -11.17 4.57 13.17
C LEU A 189 -10.72 5.24 11.87
N ALA A 190 -10.69 4.49 10.76
CA ALA A 190 -10.15 4.96 9.50
C ALA A 190 -11.27 5.37 8.53
N PRO A 191 -11.20 6.54 7.87
CA PRO A 191 -12.16 6.96 6.85
C PRO A 191 -12.01 6.20 5.52
N THR A 192 -11.22 5.13 5.49
CA THR A 192 -10.55 4.57 4.31
C THR A 192 -10.91 3.09 4.15
N ARG A 193 -11.02 2.61 2.91
CA ARG A 193 -11.15 1.17 2.64
C ARG A 193 -9.78 0.52 2.81
N LEU A 194 -9.66 -0.44 3.72
CA LEU A 194 -8.41 -1.17 3.95
C LEU A 194 -8.55 -2.61 3.47
N VAL A 195 -7.64 -3.08 2.61
CA VAL A 195 -7.60 -4.45 2.12
C VAL A 195 -6.31 -5.12 2.60
N ILE A 196 -6.45 -6.20 3.35
CA ILE A 196 -5.35 -7.00 3.88
C ILE A 196 -5.12 -8.18 2.93
N ILE A 197 -3.97 -8.18 2.27
CA ILE A 197 -3.56 -9.21 1.32
C ILE A 197 -2.52 -10.10 1.99
N TYR A 198 -2.77 -11.40 1.99
CA TYR A 198 -1.89 -12.38 2.62
C TYR A 198 -1.94 -13.71 1.87
N LYS A 199 -0.91 -14.54 2.04
CA LYS A 199 -0.87 -15.88 1.45
C LYS A 199 -1.61 -16.89 2.32
N THR A 200 -2.44 -17.70 1.69
CA THR A 200 -3.13 -18.85 2.30
C THR A 200 -2.45 -20.17 1.90
N PRO A 201 -2.42 -21.19 2.79
CA PRO A 201 -2.84 -21.17 4.18
C PRO A 201 -1.90 -20.34 5.06
N LEU A 202 -2.42 -19.80 6.16
CA LEU A 202 -1.59 -19.15 7.17
C LEU A 202 -0.56 -20.15 7.73
N PRO A 203 0.67 -19.69 8.07
CA PRO A 203 1.66 -20.56 8.68
C PRO A 203 1.11 -21.22 9.94
N LYS A 204 1.40 -22.51 10.17
CA LYS A 204 1.02 -23.18 11.42
C LYS A 204 1.67 -22.47 12.59
N SER A 205 0.90 -22.11 13.62
CA SER A 205 1.48 -21.55 14.84
C SER A 205 2.21 -22.65 15.60
N GLN A 206 3.51 -22.52 15.83
CA GLN A 206 4.23 -23.38 16.78
C GLN A 206 3.87 -22.89 18.19
N HIS A 207 2.73 -23.34 18.70
CA HIS A 207 2.29 -22.92 20.01
C HIS A 207 2.99 -23.74 21.10
N ASN A 208 3.74 -23.06 21.97
CA ASN A 208 4.26 -23.59 23.23
C ASN A 208 3.47 -23.07 24.47
N SER A 209 2.28 -22.47 24.31
CA SER A 209 1.61 -21.80 25.45
C SER A 209 0.56 -22.65 26.15
N ARG A 210 0.64 -22.64 27.49
CA ARG A 210 -0.26 -23.25 28.48
C ARG A 210 -1.68 -22.65 28.56
N PHE A 211 -2.05 -21.70 27.70
CA PHE A 211 -3.33 -20.99 27.77
C PHE A 211 -4.12 -21.16 26.46
N SER A 212 -5.34 -21.72 26.60
CA SER A 212 -6.41 -21.87 25.60
C SER A 212 -6.13 -22.73 24.36
N MET A 213 -6.83 -23.87 24.26
CA MET A 213 -6.80 -24.85 23.17
C MET A 213 -7.61 -24.43 21.92
N GLN A 214 -7.48 -23.20 21.42
CA GLN A 214 -7.99 -22.93 20.08
C GLN A 214 -6.91 -23.30 19.07
N THR A 215 -7.24 -24.22 18.15
CA THR A 215 -6.36 -24.56 17.03
C THR A 215 -6.17 -23.33 16.16
N THR A 216 -5.03 -23.21 15.46
CA THR A 216 -4.78 -22.11 14.51
C THR A 216 -5.95 -21.98 13.54
N GLU A 217 -6.49 -23.12 13.08
CA GLU A 217 -7.66 -23.21 12.20
C GLU A 217 -8.90 -22.53 12.79
N ALA A 218 -9.23 -22.76 14.06
CA ALA A 218 -10.38 -22.10 14.70
C ALA A 218 -10.21 -20.57 14.79
N ILE A 219 -8.97 -20.09 14.98
CA ILE A 219 -8.68 -18.65 15.01
C ILE A 219 -8.76 -18.09 13.58
N VAL A 220 -8.24 -18.81 12.57
CA VAL A 220 -8.39 -18.41 11.16
C VAL A 220 -9.87 -18.32 10.81
N ASP A 221 -10.66 -19.33 11.12
CA ASP A 221 -12.10 -19.35 10.82
C ASP A 221 -12.82 -18.20 11.52
N SER A 222 -12.48 -17.90 12.77
CA SER A 222 -13.01 -16.74 13.50
C SER A 222 -12.64 -15.42 12.80
N VAL A 223 -11.38 -15.24 12.40
CA VAL A 223 -10.94 -14.05 11.65
C VAL A 223 -11.67 -13.95 10.31
N LEU A 224 -11.77 -15.04 9.56
CA LEU A 224 -12.47 -15.09 8.28
C LEU A 224 -13.98 -14.84 8.41
N GLN A 225 -14.59 -15.18 9.54
CA GLN A 225 -16.01 -14.91 9.83
C GLN A 225 -16.26 -13.45 10.24
N ASN A 226 -15.28 -12.81 10.88
CA ASN A 226 -15.39 -11.43 11.34
C ASN A 226 -15.04 -10.41 10.25
N PHE A 227 -14.29 -10.79 9.21
CA PHE A 227 -13.90 -9.88 8.13
C PHE A 227 -14.60 -10.21 6.81
N PRO A 228 -15.27 -9.23 6.16
CA PRO A 228 -15.80 -9.42 4.83
C PRO A 228 -14.69 -9.72 3.82
N ARG A 229 -14.94 -10.66 2.90
CA ARG A 229 -14.00 -10.91 1.80
C ARG A 229 -14.09 -9.80 0.77
N ASP A 230 -12.93 -9.42 0.24
CA ASP A 230 -12.86 -8.38 -0.79
C ASP A 230 -13.61 -8.77 -2.08
N THR A 231 -13.64 -10.08 -2.43
CA THR A 231 -14.32 -10.61 -3.62
C THR A 231 -15.84 -10.66 -3.53
N GLU A 232 -16.40 -10.68 -2.32
CA GLU A 232 -17.86 -10.78 -2.11
C GLU A 232 -18.60 -9.45 -2.40
N MET A 233 -17.86 -8.37 -2.67
CA MET A 233 -18.41 -7.05 -3.01
C MET A 233 -18.69 -6.85 -4.50
N HIS A 234 -18.19 -7.74 -5.37
CA HIS A 234 -18.31 -7.55 -6.82
C HIS A 234 -19.55 -8.21 -7.44
N ASP A 235 -20.18 -9.19 -6.78
CA ASP A 235 -21.21 -10.00 -7.45
C ASP A 235 -22.67 -9.71 -7.07
N ASP A 236 -23.03 -9.27 -5.85
CA ASP A 236 -24.46 -9.40 -5.44
C ASP A 236 -25.05 -8.30 -4.53
N THR A 237 -24.77 -7.00 -4.73
CA THR A 237 -25.64 -6.00 -4.06
C THR A 237 -25.83 -4.73 -4.87
N GLU A 238 -27.10 -4.33 -4.94
CA GLU A 238 -27.61 -3.12 -5.58
C GLU A 238 -26.68 -1.92 -5.40
N VAL A 239 -26.37 -1.31 -6.54
CA VAL A 239 -25.49 -0.15 -6.68
C VAL A 239 -26.17 1.07 -6.08
N ASP A 240 -26.21 1.16 -4.76
CA ASP A 240 -26.35 2.44 -4.09
C ASP A 240 -25.00 3.15 -4.20
N ASP A 241 -24.85 3.89 -5.30
CA ASP A 241 -23.73 4.77 -5.64
C ASP A 241 -22.42 4.07 -6.07
N PRO A 242 -22.18 3.90 -7.39
CA PRO A 242 -20.93 3.32 -7.91
C PRO A 242 -19.69 4.19 -7.63
N GLY A 243 -19.86 5.37 -7.02
CA GLY A 243 -18.79 6.28 -6.67
C GLY A 243 -18.21 6.11 -5.26
N ASN A 244 -18.81 5.30 -4.37
CA ASN A 244 -18.42 5.28 -2.97
C ASN A 244 -17.99 3.89 -2.48
N PRO A 245 -16.71 3.49 -2.66
CA PRO A 245 -16.20 2.23 -2.13
C PRO A 245 -16.61 2.03 -0.67
N LYS A 246 -17.17 0.86 -0.35
CA LYS A 246 -17.56 0.55 1.03
C LYS A 246 -16.34 0.67 1.94
N ARG A 247 -16.44 1.56 2.93
CA ARG A 247 -15.46 1.72 4.00
C ARG A 247 -15.41 0.45 4.85
N GLY A 248 -14.28 0.23 5.51
CA GLY A 248 -14.07 -0.90 6.39
C GLY A 248 -12.82 -1.70 6.03
N VAL A 249 -12.68 -2.83 6.70
CA VAL A 249 -11.50 -3.68 6.63
C VAL A 249 -11.87 -4.98 5.93
N PHE A 250 -11.16 -5.29 4.85
CA PHE A 250 -11.39 -6.42 3.98
C PHE A 250 -10.18 -7.33 3.98
N ILE A 251 -10.43 -8.61 3.78
CA ILE A 251 -9.37 -9.60 3.62
C ILE A 251 -9.39 -10.18 2.21
N ARG A 252 -8.18 -10.36 1.65
CA ARG A 252 -7.95 -10.98 0.34
C ARG A 252 -6.90 -12.10 0.50
N PRO A 253 -7.33 -13.32 0.85
CA PRO A 253 -6.44 -14.48 0.86
C PRO A 253 -6.04 -14.84 -0.58
N LEU A 254 -4.75 -15.03 -0.82
CA LEU A 254 -4.22 -15.49 -2.10
C LEU A 254 -3.49 -16.82 -1.93
N ASP A 255 -3.72 -17.78 -2.83
CA ASP A 255 -2.89 -18.99 -2.85
C ASP A 255 -1.43 -18.66 -3.22
N GLU A 256 -0.52 -19.64 -3.12
CA GLU A 256 0.91 -19.44 -3.41
C GLU A 256 1.17 -18.75 -4.75
N LYS A 257 0.54 -19.26 -5.81
CA LYS A 257 0.79 -18.80 -7.18
C LYS A 257 0.21 -17.40 -7.39
N ALA A 258 -0.99 -17.15 -6.87
CA ALA A 258 -1.64 -15.85 -6.93
C ALA A 258 -0.87 -14.80 -6.11
N PHE A 259 -0.35 -15.18 -4.94
CA PHE A 259 0.44 -14.29 -4.09
C PHE A 259 1.78 -13.93 -4.72
N GLU A 260 2.51 -14.90 -5.27
CA GLU A 260 3.73 -14.61 -6.04
C GLU A 260 3.44 -13.73 -7.26
N GLY A 261 2.31 -13.96 -7.94
CA GLY A 261 1.86 -13.14 -9.05
C GLY A 261 1.55 -11.71 -8.62
N HIS A 262 0.92 -11.54 -7.45
CA HIS A 262 0.65 -10.24 -6.83
C HIS A 262 1.95 -9.52 -6.46
N GLU A 263 2.89 -10.18 -5.77
CA GLU A 263 4.19 -9.57 -5.43
C GLU A 263 4.99 -9.16 -6.69
N LYS A 264 5.04 -10.02 -7.71
CA LYS A 264 5.64 -9.67 -9.02
C LYS A 264 4.87 -8.55 -9.73
N GLY A 265 3.55 -8.46 -9.51
CA GLY A 265 2.72 -7.37 -9.99
C GLY A 265 3.09 -6.06 -9.32
N LEU A 266 3.31 -6.07 -7.99
CA LEU A 266 3.81 -4.93 -7.23
C LEU A 266 5.15 -4.44 -7.78
N GLU A 267 6.08 -5.33 -8.14
CA GLU A 267 7.35 -5.01 -8.81
C GLU A 267 7.20 -4.34 -10.19
N ARG A 268 6.05 -4.53 -10.84
CA ARG A 268 5.75 -4.00 -12.18
C ARG A 268 4.87 -2.75 -12.17
N TYR A 269 4.27 -2.41 -11.03
CA TYR A 269 3.70 -1.07 -10.85
C TYR A 269 4.80 -0.06 -11.11
#